data_AF-A0A661RJ06-F1
#
_entry.id   AF-A0A661RJ06-F1
#
_cell.length_a   1.000
_cell.length_b   1.000
_cell.length_c   1.000
_cell.angle_alpha   90.00
_cell.angle_beta   90.00
_cell.angle_gamma   90.00
#
_symmetry.space_group_name_H-M   'P 1'
#
loop_
_entity.id
_entity.type
_entity.pdbx_description
1 polymer ?
#
loop_
_entity_poly.entity_id
_entity_poly.type
_entity_poly.pdbx_seq_one_letter_code
_entity_poly.pdbx_strand_id
1 'polypeptide(L)'
;MAITWETAATLLDRANLILNIESPLSFSGPMHVGIDLGTSDVVLMVLDSHGSPVAVFLEWAEVVRDGVVVDFIGAMEIVRRLIKKAENRLGVTISAASTSFPPGTDPRLSTNIIETIGLNVLSAMDEPSCVANLLQLDKTAVVDVGGGTTGTAVVQRGCVVFSDDEPTGGTHISLVIAGHFNISFEEAENRKRHSQGHDILRLA
;
A
#
# COMPACT_ATOMS: atom_id res chain seq x y z
N MET A 1 5.05 -12.52 12.67
CA MET A 1 5.51 -13.91 12.45
C MET A 1 6.11 -13.95 11.06
N ALA A 2 7.29 -14.51 10.89
CA ALA A 2 7.91 -14.59 9.56
C ALA A 2 7.15 -15.57 8.67
N ILE A 3 6.95 -15.23 7.40
CA ILE A 3 6.25 -16.07 6.43
C ILE A 3 7.10 -16.26 5.19
N THR A 4 6.83 -17.32 4.43
CA THR A 4 7.49 -17.54 3.13
C THR A 4 6.84 -16.70 2.04
N TRP A 5 7.50 -16.57 0.88
CA TRP A 5 6.93 -15.91 -0.30
C TRP A 5 5.63 -16.58 -0.77
N GLU A 6 5.55 -17.90 -0.74
CA GLU A 6 4.34 -18.65 -1.14
C GLU A 6 3.17 -18.36 -0.19
N THR A 7 3.47 -18.24 1.10
CA THR A 7 2.48 -17.88 2.12
C THR A 7 2.02 -16.44 1.91
N ALA A 8 2.94 -15.51 1.68
CA ALA A 8 2.61 -14.11 1.40
C ALA A 8 1.74 -13.99 0.15
N ALA A 9 2.10 -14.67 -0.95
CA ALA A 9 1.31 -14.71 -2.17
C ALA A 9 -0.10 -15.25 -1.93
N THR A 10 -0.23 -16.35 -1.17
CA THR A 10 -1.55 -16.92 -0.82
C THR A 10 -2.40 -15.95 -0.01
N LEU A 11 -1.79 -15.19 0.91
CA LEU A 11 -2.50 -14.18 1.69
C LEU A 11 -2.91 -12.98 0.82
N LEU A 12 -2.07 -12.56 -0.12
CA LEU A 12 -2.40 -11.51 -1.09
C LEU A 12 -3.54 -11.94 -2.03
N ASP A 13 -3.56 -13.20 -2.49
CA ASP A 13 -4.68 -13.73 -3.28
C ASP A 13 -5.99 -13.69 -2.48
N ARG A 14 -5.94 -14.06 -1.19
CA ARG A 14 -7.10 -13.96 -0.30
C ARG A 14 -7.53 -12.51 -0.07
N ALA A 15 -6.58 -11.61 0.14
CA ALA A 15 -6.83 -10.18 0.27
C ALA A 15 -7.53 -9.62 -0.97
N ASN A 16 -7.07 -10.01 -2.17
CA ASN A 16 -7.67 -9.61 -3.43
C ASN A 16 -9.12 -10.11 -3.60
N LEU A 17 -9.43 -11.32 -3.15
CA LEU A 17 -10.79 -11.87 -3.19
C LEU A 17 -11.79 -11.10 -2.31
N ILE A 18 -11.31 -10.38 -1.29
CA ILE A 18 -12.16 -9.59 -0.38
C ILE A 18 -11.95 -8.07 -0.53
N LEU A 19 -11.18 -7.65 -1.53
CA LEU A 19 -10.86 -6.25 -1.78
C LEU A 19 -12.15 -5.47 -2.03
N ASN A 20 -12.35 -4.42 -1.23
CA ASN A 20 -13.50 -3.53 -1.30
C ASN A 20 -14.87 -4.21 -1.10
N ILE A 21 -14.92 -5.41 -0.52
CA ILE A 21 -16.19 -6.06 -0.16
C ILE A 21 -16.70 -5.50 1.18
N GLU A 22 -17.85 -4.83 1.16
CA GLU A 22 -18.45 -4.20 2.34
C GLU A 22 -19.47 -5.09 3.08
N SER A 23 -19.80 -6.28 2.56
CA SER A 23 -20.78 -7.17 3.17
C SER A 23 -20.39 -7.56 4.61
N PRO A 24 -21.32 -7.52 5.59
CA PRO A 24 -20.98 -7.83 6.97
C PRO A 24 -20.37 -9.22 7.17
N LEU A 25 -19.35 -9.29 8.02
CA LEU A 25 -18.65 -10.48 8.46
C LEU A 25 -18.60 -10.45 9.99
N SER A 26 -19.24 -11.43 10.65
CA SER A 26 -19.14 -11.56 12.11
C SER A 26 -17.69 -11.86 12.51
N PHE A 27 -17.03 -10.88 13.12
CA PHE A 27 -15.65 -10.99 13.59
C PHE A 27 -15.58 -10.83 15.12
N SER A 28 -14.74 -11.64 15.75
CA SER A 28 -14.44 -11.53 17.18
C SER A 28 -13.01 -11.99 17.44
N GLY A 29 -12.31 -11.27 18.31
CA GLY A 29 -10.95 -11.57 18.71
C GLY A 29 -9.94 -10.46 18.37
N PRO A 30 -8.65 -10.70 18.65
CA PRO A 30 -7.59 -9.75 18.36
C PRO A 30 -7.46 -9.51 16.85
N MET A 31 -7.14 -8.27 16.46
CA MET A 31 -6.90 -7.87 15.08
C MET A 31 -5.70 -6.94 14.97
N HIS A 32 -5.12 -6.90 13.79
CA HIS A 32 -4.05 -5.98 13.42
C HIS A 32 -4.53 -5.14 12.24
N VAL A 33 -4.38 -3.82 12.33
CA VAL A 33 -4.79 -2.88 11.27
C VAL A 33 -3.54 -2.23 10.70
N GLY A 34 -3.36 -2.32 9.40
CA GLY A 34 -2.33 -1.62 8.63
C GLY A 34 -2.96 -0.60 7.70
N ILE A 35 -2.38 0.59 7.63
CA ILE A 35 -2.78 1.66 6.71
C ILE A 35 -1.55 2.11 5.93
N ASP A 36 -1.63 2.06 4.62
CA ASP A 36 -0.58 2.50 3.71
C ASP A 36 -1.06 3.70 2.89
N LEU A 37 -0.18 4.71 2.78
CA LEU A 37 -0.45 5.98 2.10
C LEU A 37 0.49 6.08 0.90
N GLY A 38 0.08 5.47 -0.21
CA GLY A 38 0.85 5.43 -1.43
C GLY A 38 0.72 6.69 -2.29
N THR A 39 1.54 6.74 -3.33
CA THR A 39 1.49 7.82 -4.34
C THR A 39 0.27 7.74 -5.25
N SER A 40 -0.38 6.57 -5.33
CA SER A 40 -1.48 6.31 -6.27
C SER A 40 -2.73 5.75 -5.61
N ASP A 41 -2.62 5.29 -4.38
CA ASP A 41 -3.73 4.72 -3.62
C ASP A 41 -3.48 4.79 -2.12
N VAL A 42 -4.56 4.62 -1.37
CA VAL A 42 -4.53 4.44 0.09
C VAL A 42 -5.16 3.09 0.38
N VAL A 43 -4.47 2.27 1.17
CA VAL A 43 -4.87 0.91 1.50
C VAL A 43 -5.09 0.77 3.00
N LEU A 44 -6.18 0.13 3.38
CA LEU A 44 -6.41 -0.36 4.75
C LEU A 44 -6.57 -1.87 4.71
N MET A 45 -5.80 -2.57 5.54
CA MET A 45 -5.88 -4.01 5.71
C MET A 45 -6.07 -4.37 7.18
N VAL A 46 -7.01 -5.27 7.45
CA VAL A 46 -7.24 -5.87 8.78
C VAL A 46 -6.91 -7.35 8.73
N LEU A 47 -6.01 -7.78 9.59
CA LEU A 47 -5.64 -9.18 9.80
C LEU A 47 -6.20 -9.69 11.13
N ASP A 48 -6.60 -10.95 11.17
CA ASP A 48 -6.94 -11.63 12.42
C ASP A 48 -5.69 -12.02 13.24
N SER A 49 -5.89 -12.72 14.36
CA SER A 49 -4.82 -13.22 15.22
C SER A 49 -3.93 -14.27 14.56
N HIS A 50 -4.35 -14.88 13.46
CA HIS A 50 -3.61 -15.85 12.67
C HIS A 50 -2.91 -15.22 11.46
N GLY A 51 -3.03 -13.89 11.28
CA GLY A 51 -2.46 -13.18 10.14
C GLY A 51 -3.26 -13.34 8.84
N SER A 52 -4.51 -13.83 8.91
CA SER A 52 -5.38 -13.92 7.74
C SER A 52 -6.13 -12.62 7.50
N PRO A 53 -6.23 -12.14 6.24
CA PRO A 53 -6.97 -10.92 5.92
C PRO A 53 -8.48 -11.14 6.11
N VAL A 54 -9.11 -10.25 6.88
CA VAL A 54 -10.56 -10.27 7.16
C VAL A 54 -11.30 -9.06 6.59
N ALA A 55 -10.57 -7.97 6.33
CA ALA A 55 -11.06 -6.79 5.61
C ALA A 55 -9.92 -6.12 4.85
N VAL A 56 -10.17 -5.73 3.60
CA VAL A 56 -9.20 -5.01 2.76
C VAL A 56 -9.96 -3.96 1.96
N PHE A 57 -9.54 -2.71 2.06
CA PHE A 57 -10.12 -1.62 1.29
C PHE A 57 -9.02 -0.78 0.66
N LEU A 58 -9.25 -0.37 -0.59
CA LEU A 58 -8.34 0.45 -1.37
C LEU A 58 -9.14 1.57 -2.05
N GLU A 59 -8.64 2.79 -1.94
CA GLU A 59 -9.13 3.93 -2.71
C GLU A 59 -7.98 4.53 -3.52
N TRP A 60 -8.17 4.64 -4.84
CA TRP A 60 -7.21 5.29 -5.73
C TRP A 60 -7.18 6.80 -5.45
N ALA A 61 -6.01 7.34 -5.15
CA ALA A 61 -5.83 8.75 -4.83
C ALA A 61 -4.36 9.17 -4.96
N GLU A 62 -4.12 10.40 -5.40
CA GLU A 62 -2.78 11.02 -5.41
C GLU A 62 -2.61 11.92 -4.19
N VAL A 63 -2.42 11.31 -3.02
CA VAL A 63 -2.26 12.07 -1.75
C VAL A 63 -0.80 12.31 -1.38
N VAL A 64 0.12 11.48 -1.89
CA VAL A 64 1.55 11.60 -1.71
C VAL A 64 2.24 11.84 -3.05
N ARG A 65 3.18 12.78 -3.10
CA ARG A 65 4.03 13.05 -4.25
C ARG A 65 5.43 13.40 -3.78
N ASP A 66 6.44 12.73 -4.34
CA ASP A 66 7.87 12.94 -4.03
C ASP A 66 8.16 12.94 -2.51
N GLY A 67 7.57 11.99 -1.78
CA GLY A 67 7.76 11.86 -0.33
C GLY A 67 7.06 12.92 0.52
N VAL A 68 6.10 13.67 -0.05
CA VAL A 68 5.33 14.71 0.64
C VAL A 68 3.83 14.46 0.50
N VAL A 69 3.07 14.62 1.59
CA VAL A 69 1.61 14.66 1.52
C VAL A 69 1.16 15.96 0.87
N VAL A 70 0.63 15.88 -0.34
CA VAL A 70 0.17 17.04 -1.13
C VAL A 70 -1.30 17.37 -0.90
N ASP A 71 -2.10 16.41 -0.43
CA ASP A 71 -3.49 16.61 -0.04
C ASP A 71 -3.77 15.98 1.33
N PHE A 72 -3.40 16.71 2.39
CA PHE A 72 -3.54 16.24 3.76
C PHE A 72 -4.99 16.01 4.17
N ILE A 73 -5.89 16.92 3.78
CA ILE A 73 -7.32 16.82 4.12
C ILE A 73 -7.96 15.66 3.35
N GLY A 74 -7.69 15.54 2.05
CA GLY A 74 -8.15 14.41 1.25
C GLY A 74 -7.67 13.07 1.80
N ALA A 75 -6.39 12.95 2.17
CA ALA A 75 -5.85 11.76 2.80
C ALA A 75 -6.59 11.39 4.09
N MET A 76 -6.85 12.37 4.97
CA MET A 76 -7.63 12.14 6.19
C MET A 76 -9.05 11.66 5.91
N GLU A 77 -9.72 12.23 4.91
CA GLU A 77 -11.08 11.82 4.53
C GLU A 77 -11.12 10.40 3.95
N ILE A 78 -10.16 10.05 3.10
CA ILE A 78 -10.00 8.70 2.55
C ILE A 78 -9.81 7.70 3.70
N VAL A 79 -8.82 7.93 4.56
CA VAL A 79 -8.52 7.00 5.67
C VAL A 79 -9.75 6.83 6.58
N ARG A 80 -10.47 7.91 6.91
CA ARG A 80 -11.74 7.82 7.67
C ARG A 80 -12.79 6.96 6.96
N ARG A 81 -12.96 7.10 5.65
CA ARG A 81 -13.89 6.27 4.87
C ARG A 81 -13.49 4.80 4.94
N LEU A 82 -12.20 4.49 4.72
CA LEU A 82 -11.71 3.11 4.75
C LEU A 82 -11.89 2.46 6.12
N ILE A 83 -11.59 3.18 7.20
CA ILE A 83 -11.84 2.71 8.58
C ILE A 83 -13.33 2.43 8.76
N LYS A 84 -14.20 3.35 8.34
CA LYS A 84 -15.64 3.17 8.53
C LYS A 84 -16.17 1.95 7.78
N LYS A 85 -15.67 1.68 6.57
CA LYS A 85 -15.99 0.47 5.81
C LYS A 85 -15.55 -0.80 6.55
N ALA A 86 -14.34 -0.80 7.12
CA ALA A 86 -13.83 -1.93 7.90
C ALA A 86 -14.62 -2.17 9.19
N GLU A 87 -14.93 -1.11 9.94
CA GLU A 87 -15.76 -1.19 11.15
C GLU A 87 -17.16 -1.73 10.85
N ASN A 88 -17.81 -1.22 9.80
CA ASN A 88 -19.14 -1.68 9.39
C ASN A 88 -19.12 -3.14 8.93
N ARG A 89 -18.09 -3.55 8.18
CA ARG A 89 -17.90 -4.93 7.74
C ARG A 89 -17.73 -5.86 8.94
N LEU A 90 -16.85 -5.52 9.87
CA LEU A 90 -16.43 -6.43 10.95
C LEU A 90 -17.31 -6.35 12.20
N GLY A 91 -18.13 -5.29 12.33
CA GLY A 91 -18.92 -5.03 13.53
C GLY A 91 -18.07 -4.64 14.75
N VAL A 92 -16.94 -3.96 14.52
CA VAL A 92 -15.97 -3.56 15.56
C VAL A 92 -15.67 -2.06 15.51
N THR A 93 -14.96 -1.55 16.51
CA THR A 93 -14.36 -0.21 16.50
C THR A 93 -12.85 -0.33 16.36
N ILE A 94 -12.27 0.45 15.46
CA ILE A 94 -10.82 0.52 15.25
C ILE A 94 -10.31 1.75 16.01
N SER A 95 -9.37 1.55 16.94
CA SER A 95 -8.79 2.61 17.77
C SER A 95 -7.28 2.78 17.59
N ALA A 96 -6.65 1.89 16.82
CA ALA A 96 -5.22 1.91 16.57
C ALA A 96 -4.86 1.24 15.25
N ALA A 97 -3.78 1.69 14.62
CA ALA A 97 -3.26 1.14 13.37
C ALA A 97 -1.73 1.25 13.30
N SER A 98 -1.12 0.39 12.52
CA SER A 98 0.27 0.53 12.07
C SER A 98 0.31 1.13 10.66
N THR A 99 1.44 1.72 10.28
CA THR A 99 1.60 2.32 8.95
C THR A 99 3.00 2.15 8.39
N SER A 100 3.13 2.36 7.09
CA SER A 100 4.39 2.44 6.35
C SER A 100 4.67 3.86 5.88
N PHE A 101 5.90 4.11 5.45
CA PHE A 101 6.29 5.33 4.78
C PHE A 101 7.42 5.05 3.77
N PRO A 102 7.55 5.87 2.71
CA PRO A 102 8.62 5.68 1.73
C PRO A 102 10.00 5.84 2.35
N PRO A 103 11.00 5.07 1.90
CA PRO A 103 12.34 5.19 2.43
C PRO A 103 12.91 6.60 2.21
N GLY A 104 13.74 7.07 3.14
CA GLY A 104 14.33 8.41 3.06
C GLY A 104 13.40 9.57 3.43
N THR A 105 12.14 9.29 3.78
CA THR A 105 11.17 10.30 4.24
C THR A 105 10.97 10.28 5.77
N ASP A 106 10.29 11.29 6.32
CA ASP A 106 9.93 11.33 7.75
C ASP A 106 8.64 10.52 7.98
N PRO A 107 8.59 9.57 8.93
CA PRO A 107 7.38 8.80 9.26
C PRO A 107 6.16 9.67 9.57
N ARG A 108 6.36 10.93 9.99
CA ARG A 108 5.29 11.91 10.22
C ARG A 108 4.42 12.18 9.01
N LEU A 109 4.90 11.86 7.80
CA LEU A 109 4.09 11.83 6.59
C LEU A 109 2.80 11.03 6.82
N SER A 110 2.94 9.81 7.35
CA SER A 110 1.81 8.91 7.60
C SER A 110 1.23 9.09 8.99
N THR A 111 2.07 9.20 10.02
CA THR A 111 1.59 9.17 11.42
C THR A 111 0.71 10.37 11.74
N ASN A 112 1.02 11.57 11.22
CA ASN A 112 0.20 12.76 11.47
C ASN A 112 -1.23 12.60 10.95
N ILE A 113 -1.43 11.95 9.80
CA ILE A 113 -2.77 11.70 9.24
C ILE A 113 -3.54 10.77 10.18
N ILE A 114 -2.93 9.66 10.59
CA ILE A 114 -3.55 8.63 11.44
C ILE A 114 -3.88 9.18 12.83
N GLU A 115 -2.99 9.95 13.44
CA GLU A 115 -3.21 10.56 14.75
C GLU A 115 -4.29 11.65 14.69
N THR A 116 -4.31 12.47 13.64
CA THR A 116 -5.29 13.56 13.48
C THR A 116 -6.72 13.05 13.33
N ILE A 117 -6.90 11.84 12.80
CA ILE A 117 -8.22 11.21 12.72
C ILE A 117 -8.62 10.46 14.01
N GLY A 118 -7.78 10.49 15.04
CA GLY A 118 -8.07 9.96 16.37
C GLY A 118 -7.65 8.50 16.60
N LEU A 119 -6.80 7.93 15.73
CA LEU A 119 -6.25 6.60 15.93
C LEU A 119 -4.89 6.67 16.63
N ASN A 120 -4.60 5.68 17.48
CA ASN A 120 -3.26 5.49 18.01
C ASN A 120 -2.36 4.82 16.95
N VAL A 121 -1.18 5.38 16.70
CA VAL A 121 -0.17 4.72 15.87
C VAL A 121 0.56 3.68 16.71
N LEU A 122 0.40 2.39 16.37
CA LEU A 122 1.07 1.28 17.06
C LEU A 122 2.53 1.15 16.64
N SER A 123 2.80 1.34 15.35
CA SER A 123 4.14 1.30 14.76
C SER A 123 4.14 2.00 13.41
N ALA A 124 5.30 2.55 13.05
CA ALA A 124 5.60 3.07 11.73
C ALA A 124 6.96 2.53 11.29
N MET A 125 7.07 2.05 10.06
CA MET A 125 8.29 1.46 9.52
C MET A 125 8.41 1.78 8.04
N ASP A 126 9.63 1.95 7.53
CA ASP A 126 9.82 2.15 6.09
C ASP A 126 9.39 0.90 5.32
N GLU A 127 8.83 1.11 4.13
CA GLU A 127 8.26 0.04 3.29
C GLU A 127 9.23 -1.13 3.04
N PRO A 128 10.53 -0.89 2.71
CA PRO A 128 11.44 -2.01 2.50
C PRO A 128 11.72 -2.80 3.77
N SER A 129 11.79 -2.15 4.94
CA SER A 129 11.92 -2.82 6.23
C SER A 129 10.69 -3.66 6.58
N CYS A 130 9.48 -3.24 6.20
CA CYS A 130 8.27 -4.03 6.37
C CYS A 130 8.39 -5.39 5.66
N VAL A 131 8.79 -5.38 4.38
CA VAL A 131 8.96 -6.58 3.56
C VAL A 131 10.11 -7.44 4.10
N ALA A 132 11.24 -6.82 4.42
CA ALA A 132 12.41 -7.51 4.98
C ALA A 132 12.08 -8.26 6.27
N ASN A 133 11.32 -7.62 7.18
CA ASN A 133 10.92 -8.21 8.45
C ASN A 133 9.85 -9.30 8.28
N LEU A 134 8.88 -9.09 7.39
CA LEU A 134 7.81 -10.06 7.13
C LEU A 134 8.36 -11.38 6.59
N LEU A 135 9.34 -11.31 5.70
CA LEU A 135 9.88 -12.45 4.96
C LEU A 135 11.25 -12.93 5.48
N GLN A 136 11.78 -12.31 6.54
CA GLN A 136 13.12 -12.58 7.09
C GLN A 136 14.20 -12.61 6.00
N LEU A 137 14.18 -11.59 5.13
CA LEU A 137 15.11 -11.52 4.02
C LEU A 137 16.54 -11.33 4.52
N ASP A 138 17.49 -11.99 3.87
CA ASP A 138 18.93 -11.76 4.03
C ASP A 138 19.58 -11.75 2.65
N LYS A 139 20.63 -10.93 2.48
CA LYS A 139 21.36 -10.73 1.22
C LYS A 139 20.43 -10.54 0.02
N THR A 140 19.42 -9.71 0.20
CA THR A 140 18.33 -9.50 -0.77
C THR A 140 18.24 -8.03 -1.12
N ALA A 141 17.96 -7.72 -2.39
CA ALA A 141 17.53 -6.39 -2.79
C ALA A 141 16.01 -6.37 -2.89
N VAL A 142 15.38 -5.35 -2.30
CA VAL A 142 13.95 -5.06 -2.47
C VAL A 142 13.85 -3.91 -3.46
N VAL A 143 13.00 -4.06 -4.46
CA VAL A 143 12.69 -3.02 -5.46
C VAL A 143 11.18 -2.87 -5.48
N ASP A 144 10.70 -1.83 -4.83
CA ASP A 144 9.28 -1.50 -4.75
C ASP A 144 8.94 -0.46 -5.83
N VAL A 145 8.23 -0.89 -6.87
CA VAL A 145 7.87 -0.05 -8.01
C VAL A 145 6.45 0.48 -7.78
N GLY A 146 6.37 1.65 -7.15
CA GLY A 146 5.11 2.35 -6.91
C GLY A 146 4.60 3.11 -8.14
N GLY A 147 3.65 4.01 -7.91
CA GLY A 147 3.10 4.88 -8.95
C GLY A 147 4.02 6.05 -9.30
N GLY A 148 4.38 6.85 -8.29
CA GLY A 148 5.23 8.03 -8.45
C GLY A 148 6.73 7.74 -8.27
N THR A 149 7.06 6.84 -7.34
CA THR A 149 8.44 6.55 -6.94
C THR A 149 8.74 5.06 -6.96
N THR A 150 10.04 4.75 -6.99
CA THR A 150 10.57 3.39 -6.90
C THR A 150 11.56 3.34 -5.75
N GLY A 151 11.15 2.68 -4.66
CA GLY A 151 11.99 2.44 -3.51
C GLY A 151 12.95 1.29 -3.78
N THR A 152 14.23 1.48 -3.50
CA THR A 152 15.23 0.40 -3.52
C THR A 152 15.86 0.23 -2.16
N ALA A 153 16.08 -1.01 -1.75
CA ALA A 153 16.77 -1.31 -0.50
C ALA A 153 17.63 -2.56 -0.60
N VAL A 154 18.73 -2.57 0.14
CA VAL A 154 19.58 -3.75 0.32
C VAL A 154 19.44 -4.24 1.75
N VAL A 155 19.03 -5.49 1.89
CA VAL A 155 18.89 -6.20 3.17
C VAL A 155 20.10 -7.09 3.38
N GLN A 156 20.80 -6.91 4.49
CA GLN A 156 21.91 -7.73 4.92
C GLN A 156 21.81 -8.03 6.42
N ARG A 157 21.93 -9.31 6.77
CA ARG A 157 21.76 -9.86 8.12
C ARG A 157 20.41 -9.51 8.75
N GLY A 158 19.34 -9.53 7.95
CA GLY A 158 17.99 -9.18 8.38
C GLY A 158 17.76 -7.69 8.64
N CYS A 159 18.70 -6.83 8.24
CA CYS A 159 18.59 -5.38 8.40
C CYS A 159 18.73 -4.68 7.04
N VAL A 160 17.95 -3.62 6.83
CA VAL A 160 18.18 -2.71 5.70
C VAL A 160 19.48 -1.93 5.94
N VAL A 161 20.47 -2.14 5.07
CA VAL A 161 21.80 -1.49 5.16
C VAL A 161 21.97 -0.36 4.14
N PHE A 162 21.07 -0.29 3.16
CA PHE A 162 20.97 0.78 2.17
C PHE A 162 19.50 0.91 1.81
N SER A 163 19.04 2.15 1.66
CA SER A 163 17.74 2.44 1.10
C SER A 163 17.81 3.74 0.33
N ASP A 164 17.12 3.80 -0.80
CA ASP A 164 17.00 4.98 -1.65
C ASP A 164 15.62 5.01 -2.30
N ASP A 165 15.20 6.18 -2.76
CA ASP A 165 13.92 6.38 -3.44
C ASP A 165 14.14 7.20 -4.71
N GLU A 166 13.77 6.63 -5.85
CA GLU A 166 13.92 7.26 -7.15
C GLU A 166 12.57 7.79 -7.64
N PRO A 167 12.48 9.02 -8.19
CA PRO A 167 11.24 9.62 -8.68
C PRO A 167 10.83 9.04 -10.05
N THR A 168 10.64 7.72 -10.10
CA THR A 168 10.19 6.96 -11.26
C THR A 168 9.22 5.86 -10.87
N GLY A 169 8.32 5.43 -11.75
CA GLY A 169 7.31 4.43 -11.39
C GLY A 169 6.20 4.26 -12.43
N GLY A 170 5.06 3.73 -11.98
CA GLY A 170 3.88 3.45 -12.80
C GLY A 170 3.33 4.64 -13.59
N THR A 171 3.46 5.87 -13.10
CA THR A 171 3.05 7.10 -13.78
C THR A 171 3.87 7.33 -15.05
N HIS A 172 5.18 7.08 -15.00
CA HIS A 172 6.06 7.21 -16.15
C HIS A 172 5.72 6.19 -17.25
N ILE A 173 5.33 4.97 -16.86
CA ILE A 173 4.82 3.95 -17.80
C ILE A 173 3.56 4.47 -18.51
N SER A 174 2.60 5.02 -17.76
CA SER A 174 1.37 5.58 -18.33
C SER A 174 1.63 6.76 -19.26
N LEU A 175 2.61 7.62 -18.94
CA LEU A 175 3.02 8.72 -19.82
C LEU A 175 3.61 8.20 -21.15
N VAL A 176 4.42 7.14 -21.11
CA VAL A 176 4.97 6.51 -22.33
C VAL A 176 3.84 5.92 -23.19
N ILE A 177 2.90 5.20 -22.58
CA ILE A 177 1.71 4.66 -23.27
C ILE A 177 0.89 5.79 -23.89
N ALA A 178 0.61 6.86 -23.13
CA ALA A 178 -0.15 8.02 -23.60
C ALA A 178 0.52 8.69 -24.81
N GLY A 179 1.83 8.91 -24.73
CA GLY A 179 2.62 9.51 -25.80
C GLY A 179 2.68 8.66 -27.06
N HIS A 180 2.85 7.34 -26.91
CA HIS A 180 2.92 6.42 -28.06
C HIS A 180 1.59 6.32 -28.81
N PHE A 181 0.48 6.12 -28.07
CA PHE A 181 -0.84 5.93 -28.66
C PHE A 181 -1.59 7.24 -28.92
N ASN A 182 -1.03 8.39 -28.54
CA ASN A 182 -1.65 9.71 -28.62
C ASN A 182 -3.06 9.74 -27.98
N ILE A 183 -3.13 9.25 -26.73
CA ILE A 183 -4.34 9.16 -25.91
C ILE A 183 -4.17 9.99 -24.63
N SER A 184 -5.25 10.22 -23.89
CA SER A 184 -5.16 10.88 -22.58
C SER A 184 -4.41 10.01 -21.57
N PHE A 185 -3.84 10.64 -20.54
CA PHE A 185 -3.21 9.94 -19.42
C PHE A 185 -4.19 8.97 -18.74
N GLU A 186 -5.43 9.40 -18.51
CA GLU A 186 -6.46 8.56 -17.88
C GLU A 186 -6.78 7.31 -18.70
N GLU A 187 -6.90 7.45 -20.02
CA GLU A 187 -7.09 6.32 -20.94
C GLU A 187 -5.86 5.40 -20.90
N ALA A 188 -4.64 5.94 -20.91
CA ALA A 188 -3.41 5.16 -20.81
C ALA A 188 -3.30 4.37 -19.49
N GLU A 189 -3.64 5.00 -18.35
CA GLU A 189 -3.67 4.37 -17.03
C GLU A 189 -4.72 3.26 -16.98
N ASN A 190 -5.89 3.47 -17.59
CA ASN A 190 -6.91 2.44 -17.72
C ASN A 190 -6.39 1.24 -18.52
N ARG A 191 -5.75 1.50 -19.68
CA ARG A 191 -5.14 0.43 -20.49
C ARG A 191 -4.01 -0.31 -19.78
N LYS A 192 -3.17 0.39 -19.00
CA LYS A 192 -2.08 -0.23 -18.23
C LYS A 192 -2.62 -1.23 -17.20
N ARG A 193 -3.73 -0.90 -16.54
CA ARG A 193 -4.33 -1.72 -15.47
C ARG A 193 -5.17 -2.89 -15.99
N HIS A 194 -5.60 -2.87 -17.24
CA HIS A 194 -6.42 -3.94 -17.83
C HIS A 194 -5.65 -4.70 -18.90
N SER A 195 -5.48 -6.01 -18.70
CA SER A 195 -4.70 -6.91 -19.57
C SER A 195 -5.28 -7.15 -20.98
N GLN A 196 -6.28 -6.38 -21.41
CA GLN A 196 -6.99 -6.61 -22.66
C GLN A 196 -6.30 -5.89 -23.84
N GLY A 197 -5.58 -6.65 -24.67
CA GLY A 197 -5.51 -6.39 -26.12
C GLY A 197 -4.85 -5.11 -26.64
N HIS A 198 -4.20 -4.30 -25.80
CA HIS A 198 -3.63 -3.02 -26.24
C HIS A 198 -2.19 -3.11 -26.77
N ASP A 199 -1.62 -4.31 -26.92
CA ASP A 199 -0.25 -4.56 -27.42
C ASP A 199 0.83 -3.72 -26.69
N ILE A 200 0.58 -3.31 -25.44
CA ILE A 200 1.49 -2.47 -24.62
C ILE A 200 2.85 -3.14 -24.46
N LEU A 201 2.89 -4.47 -24.40
CA LEU A 201 4.14 -5.25 -24.33
C LEU A 201 5.00 -5.16 -25.60
N ARG A 202 4.47 -4.66 -26.72
CA ARG A 202 5.26 -4.39 -27.94
C ARG A 202 6.04 -3.07 -27.87
N LEU A 203 5.87 -2.29 -26.80
CA LEU A 203 6.63 -1.06 -26.56
C LEU A 203 8.04 -1.34 -26.00
N ALA A 204 8.32 -2.58 -25.56
CA ALA A 204 9.58 -3.01 -24.95
C ALA A 204 10.57 -3.60 -25.97
#